data_AF-A0A3D5UVE7-F1
#
_entry.id   AF-A0A3D5UVE7-F1
#
_cell.length_a   1.000
_cell.length_b   1.000
_cell.length_c   1.000
_cell.angle_alpha   90.00
_cell.angle_beta   90.00
_cell.angle_gamma   90.00
#
_symmetry.space_group_name_H-M   'P 1'
#
loop_
_entity.id
_entity.type
_entity.pdbx_description
1 polymer ?
#
loop_
_entity_poly.entity_id
_entity_poly.type
_entity_poly.pdbx_seq_one_letter_code
_entity_poly.pdbx_strand_id
1 'polypeptide(L)' 'AFVRNLEKLTDLPVVFWDERMSTMAVTRTLLDADASRARRAELVDKMAASYILQGALDRLRRL' A
#
# COMPACT_ATOMS: atom_id res chain seq x y z
N ALA A 1 12.64 8.55 8.33
CA ALA A 1 13.31 7.77 9.40
C ALA A 1 13.22 6.26 9.17
N PHE A 2 12.07 5.75 8.72
CA PHE A 2 11.82 4.31 8.51
C PHE A 2 12.88 3.60 7.65
N VAL A 3 13.11 4.04 6.40
CA VAL A 3 14.06 3.39 5.47
C VAL A 3 15.47 3.28 6.06
N ARG A 4 16.01 4.36 6.63
CA ARG A 4 17.34 4.37 7.27
C ARG A 4 17.50 3.36 8.41
N ASN A 5 16.41 3.01 9.09
CA ASN A 5 16.45 1.99 10.13
C ASN A 5 16.33 0.58 9.53
N LEU A 6 15.53 0.43 8.46
CA LEU A 6 15.33 -0.84 7.77
C LEU A 6 16.59 -1.29 7.00
N GLU A 7 17.33 -0.36 6.40
CA GLU A 7 18.59 -0.62 5.68
C GLU A 7 19.65 -1.32 6.56
N LYS A 8 19.54 -1.23 7.89
CA LYS A 8 20.45 -1.93 8.81
C LYS A 8 20.10 -3.41 9.00
N LEU A 9 18.91 -3.82 8.56
CA LEU A 9 18.34 -5.16 8.78
C LEU A 9 18.25 -5.98 7.49
N THR A 10 18.48 -5.37 6.32
CA THR A 10 18.38 -6.04 5.02
C THR A 10 19.23 -5.36 3.96
N ASP A 11 19.83 -6.17 3.08
CA ASP A 11 20.58 -5.70 1.91
C ASP A 11 19.67 -5.48 0.68
N LEU A 12 18.35 -5.67 0.82
CA LEU A 12 17.41 -5.48 -0.28
C LEU A 12 17.34 -3.99 -0.71
N PRO A 13 17.32 -3.71 -2.02
CA PRO A 13 17.21 -2.35 -2.52
C PRO A 13 15.86 -1.75 -2.14
N VAL A 14 15.88 -0.53 -1.60
CA VAL A 14 14.67 0.22 -1.24
C VAL A 14 14.36 1.23 -2.34
N VAL A 15 13.13 1.22 -2.83
CA VAL A 15 12.61 2.19 -3.79
C VAL A 15 11.51 3.02 -3.15
N PHE A 16 11.47 4.32 -3.48
CA PHE A 16 10.40 5.20 -3.04
C PHE A 16 9.30 5.23 -4.11
N TRP A 17 8.07 5.01 -3.66
CA TRP A 17 6.88 5.06 -4.49
C TRP A 17 5.98 6.20 -4.01
N ASP A 18 5.66 7.15 -4.89
CA ASP A 18 4.77 8.27 -4.57
C ASP A 18 3.32 7.88 -4.86
N GLU A 19 2.57 7.55 -3.82
CA GLU A 19 1.16 7.21 -3.88
C GLU A 19 0.27 8.44 -4.09
N ARG A 20 0.19 8.94 -5.32
CA ARG A 20 -0.83 9.94 -5.68
C ARG A 20 -2.07 9.23 -6.23
N MET A 21 -3.23 9.58 -5.67
CA MET A 21 -4.59 9.08 -5.98
C MET A 21 -5.09 7.79 -5.30
N SER A 22 -4.37 7.19 -4.33
CA SER A 22 -4.83 5.94 -3.68
C SER A 22 -5.95 6.13 -2.65
N THR A 23 -6.02 7.26 -1.93
CA THR A 23 -7.00 7.46 -0.84
C THR A 23 -8.45 7.41 -1.33
N MET A 24 -8.76 7.98 -2.50
CA MET A 24 -10.13 7.94 -3.05
C MET A 24 -10.51 6.55 -3.55
N ALA A 25 -9.59 5.85 -4.22
CA ALA A 25 -9.82 4.51 -4.75
C ALA A 25 -10.02 3.49 -3.61
N VAL A 26 -9.16 3.52 -2.59
CA VAL A 26 -9.23 2.61 -1.43
C VAL A 26 -10.50 2.86 -0.61
N THR A 27 -10.91 4.13 -0.43
CA THR A 27 -12.15 4.47 0.28
C THR A 27 -13.38 3.94 -0.46
N ARG A 28 -13.40 3.99 -1.81
CA ARG A 28 -14.50 3.43 -2.62
C ARG A 28 -14.61 1.91 -2.44
N THR A 29 -13.50 1.19 -2.54
CA THR A 29 -13.47 -0.29 -2.40
C THR A 29 -13.82 -0.77 -0.99
N LEU A 30 -13.45 0.00 0.04
CA LEU A 30 -13.77 -0.31 1.45
C LEU A 30 -15.25 -0.10 1.83
N LEU A 31 -15.93 0.82 1.14
CA LEU A 31 -17.36 1.06 1.34
C LEU A 31 -18.18 -0.10 0.77
N ASP A 32 -17.77 -0.66 -0.36
CA ASP A 32 -18.46 -1.77 -1.04
C ASP A 32 -18.35 -3.12 -0.30
N ALA A 33 -17.36 -3.29 0.59
CA ALA A 33 -17.03 -4.58 1.19
C ALA A 33 -17.82 -4.96 2.47
N ASP A 34 -18.84 -4.19 2.89
CA ASP A 34 -19.76 -4.42 4.04
C ASP A 34 -19.22 -5.17 5.28
N ALA A 35 -17.94 -4.95 5.62
CA ALA A 35 -17.32 -5.47 6.83
C ALA A 35 -17.57 -4.50 7.98
N SER A 36 -17.96 -5.03 9.15
CA SER A 36 -18.18 -4.23 10.36
C SER A 36 -16.97 -3.31 10.63
N ARG A 37 -17.21 -2.09 11.15
CA ARG A 37 -16.19 -1.03 11.25
C ARG A 37 -14.90 -1.47 11.94
N ALA A 38 -14.99 -2.38 12.92
CA ALA A 38 -13.83 -2.94 13.63
C ALA A 38 -12.95 -3.79 12.71
N ARG A 39 -13.55 -4.58 11.81
CA ARG A 39 -12.82 -5.42 10.85
C ARG A 39 -12.26 -4.60 9.68
N ARG A 40 -12.88 -3.45 9.35
CA ARG A 40 -12.32 -2.50 8.36
C ARG A 40 -10.95 -2.00 8.77
N ALA A 41 -10.75 -1.58 10.01
CA ALA A 41 -9.47 -0.98 10.43
C ALA A 41 -8.28 -1.93 10.20
N GLU A 42 -8.42 -3.20 10.56
CA GLU A 42 -7.36 -4.19 10.34
C GLU A 42 -7.14 -4.52 8.85
N LEU A 43 -8.22 -4.50 8.05
CA LEU A 43 -8.15 -4.78 6.62
C LEU A 43 -7.59 -3.60 5.81
N VAL A 44 -7.80 -2.36 6.26
CA VAL A 44 -7.33 -1.14 5.59
C VAL A 44 -5.82 -1.18 5.43
N ASP A 45 -5.07 -1.49 6.49
CA ASP A 45 -3.59 -1.47 6.45
C ASP A 45 -3.04 -2.52 5.47
N LYS A 46 -3.60 -3.73 5.50
CA LYS A 46 -3.22 -4.83 4.59
C LYS A 46 -3.56 -4.50 3.14
N MET A 47 -4.73 -3.90 2.91
CA MET A 47 -5.15 -3.52 1.56
C MET A 47 -4.35 -2.32 1.04
N ALA A 48 -4.01 -1.36 1.89
CA ALA A 48 -3.15 -0.25 1.52
C ALA A 48 -1.79 -0.76 1.01
N ALA A 49 -1.12 -1.62 1.78
CA ALA A 49 0.15 -2.24 1.38
C ALA A 49 0.06 -2.97 0.02
N SER A 50 -1.02 -3.72 -0.18
CA SER A 50 -1.28 -4.43 -1.45
C SER A 50 -1.48 -3.47 -2.62
N TYR A 51 -2.17 -2.35 -2.39
CA TYR A 51 -2.43 -1.33 -3.40
C TYR A 51 -1.15 -0.60 -3.82
N ILE A 52 -0.26 -0.27 -2.86
CA ILE A 52 1.05 0.31 -3.13
C ILE A 52 1.85 -0.60 -4.05
N LEU A 53 1.93 -1.89 -3.69
CA LEU A 53 2.68 -2.89 -4.44
C LEU A 53 2.11 -3.08 -5.84
N GLN A 54 0.78 -3.18 -5.96
CA GLN A 54 0.13 -3.33 -7.25
C GLN A 54 0.43 -2.14 -8.18
N GLY A 55 0.34 -0.91 -7.66
CA GLY A 55 0.68 0.29 -8.43
C GLY A 55 2.13 0.30 -8.91
N ALA A 56 3.07 -0.14 -8.07
CA ALA A 56 4.48 -0.26 -8.45
C ALA A 56 4.71 -1.32 -9.54
N LEU A 57 4.11 -2.51 -9.39
CA LEU A 57 4.19 -3.60 -10.38
C LEU A 57 3.58 -3.20 -11.73
N ASP A 58 2.45 -2.51 -11.72
CA ASP A 58 1.78 -2.06 -12.94
C ASP A 58 2.61 -1.02 -13.71
N ARG A 59 3.36 -0.16 -13.01
CA ARG A 59 4.30 0.75 -13.67
C ARG A 59 5.52 0.02 -14.21
N LEU A 60 6.09 -0.92 -13.46
CA LEU A 60 7.22 -1.73 -13.93
C LEU A 60 6.87 -2.49 -15.21
N ARG A 61 5.63 -2.97 -15.35
CA ARG A 61 5.12 -3.63 -16.55
C ARG A 61 4.96 -2.71 -17.77
N ARG A 62 4.88 -1.40 -17.57
CA ARG A 62 4.68 -0.40 -18.64
C ARG A 62 6.00 0.25 -19.11
N LEU A 63 7.11 -0.06 -18.45
CA LEU A 63 8.46 0.33 -18.85
C LEU A 63 9.03 -0.72 -19.81
#